data_AF-A0A843GZ30-F1
#
_entry.id   AF-A0A843GZ30-F1
#
_cell.length_a   1.000
_cell.length_b   1.000
_cell.length_c   1.000
_cell.angle_alpha   90.00
_cell.angle_beta   90.00
_cell.angle_gamma   90.00
#
_symmetry.space_group_name_H-M   'P 1'
#
loop_
_entity.id
_entity.type
_entity.pdbx_description
1 polymer ?
#
loop_
_entity_poly.entity_id
_entity_poly.type
_entity_poly.pdbx_seq_one_letter_code
_entity_poly.pdbx_strand_id
1 'polypeptide(L)'
;MNNVNYQVIKFRNLTKDEIEVRVQSVKGKVALLLYKDARVDMNILDETVGAEGWQCEYSEHKGILFCRIGILTENGWIWKEDAGSESNMDAEKGNASDAFKRAAFRWNIGRALYSSPKIEFFPTSYDKKTTLANVENGKCYDNFYVEKIVYSADGKRIIALSVMNETTKQRVFTYMAADYEAEKAKLDKAAKEAKK
;
A
#
# COMPACT_ATOMS: atom_id res chain seq x y z
N MET A 1 40.56 -3.92 4.43
CA MET A 1 39.21 -4.09 3.86
C MET A 1 38.33 -3.05 4.51
N ASN A 2 37.91 -2.03 3.77
CA ASN A 2 37.07 -0.96 4.32
C ASN A 2 35.68 -1.53 4.58
N ASN A 3 35.31 -1.65 5.86
CA ASN A 3 33.93 -1.88 6.25
C ASN A 3 33.16 -0.60 5.92
N VAL A 4 32.59 -0.53 4.72
CA VAL A 4 31.61 0.51 4.39
C VAL A 4 30.36 0.15 5.17
N ASN A 5 30.13 0.89 6.25
CA ASN A 5 28.94 0.76 7.06
C ASN A 5 27.81 1.46 6.29
N TYR A 6 27.13 0.74 5.40
CA TYR A 6 25.97 1.30 4.68
C TYR A 6 24.86 1.56 5.69
N GLN A 7 24.54 2.84 5.92
CA GLN A 7 23.30 3.19 6.62
C GLN A 7 22.12 2.70 5.78
N VAL A 8 21.45 1.65 6.25
CA VAL A 8 20.29 1.08 5.57
C VAL A 8 19.09 1.96 5.88
N ILE A 9 18.72 2.82 4.93
CA ILE A 9 17.50 3.63 5.04
C ILE A 9 16.29 2.70 5.07
N LYS A 10 15.51 2.80 6.15
CA LYS A 10 14.32 1.99 6.38
C LYS A 10 13.09 2.88 6.40
N PHE A 11 12.21 2.68 5.43
CA PHE A 11 10.91 3.32 5.38
C PHE A 11 9.89 2.58 6.26
N ARG A 12 9.01 3.34 6.91
CA ARG A 12 7.89 2.76 7.68
C ARG A 12 6.85 2.11 6.78
N ASN A 13 6.03 1.24 7.36
CA ASN A 13 4.83 0.74 6.71
C ASN A 13 3.74 1.82 6.63
N LEU A 14 2.78 1.60 5.72
CA LEU A 14 1.60 2.44 5.62
C LEU A 14 0.72 2.26 6.86
N THR A 15 0.12 3.34 7.31
CA THR A 15 -0.95 3.30 8.31
C THR A 15 -2.29 2.97 7.64
N LYS A 16 -3.31 2.63 8.44
CA LYS A 16 -4.64 2.31 7.92
C LYS A 16 -5.26 3.48 7.12
N ASP A 17 -4.96 4.72 7.50
CA ASP A 17 -5.55 5.93 6.92
C ASP A 17 -4.84 6.38 5.64
N GLU A 18 -3.68 5.78 5.33
CA GLU A 18 -2.91 6.01 4.11
C GLU A 18 -3.24 4.98 3.01
N ILE A 19 -4.17 4.06 3.28
CA ILE A 19 -4.58 3.01 2.36
C ILE A 19 -6.00 3.29 1.86
N GLU A 20 -6.11 3.51 0.56
CA GLU A 20 -7.40 3.56 -0.14
C GLU A 20 -7.90 2.15 -0.43
N VAL A 21 -9.22 1.96 -0.35
CA VAL A 21 -9.87 0.71 -0.73
C VAL A 21 -10.79 0.97 -1.92
N ARG A 22 -10.42 0.43 -3.09
CA ARG A 22 -11.14 0.66 -4.34
C ARG A 22 -11.95 -0.57 -4.74
N VAL A 23 -13.14 -0.35 -5.27
CA VAL A 23 -13.91 -1.42 -5.94
C VAL A 23 -13.20 -1.78 -7.24
N GLN A 24 -12.72 -3.02 -7.33
CA GLN A 24 -12.06 -3.55 -8.52
C GLN A 24 -13.08 -4.10 -9.52
N SER A 25 -14.03 -4.89 -9.05
CA SER A 25 -15.08 -5.46 -9.89
C SER A 25 -16.27 -5.94 -9.07
N VAL A 26 -17.41 -6.11 -9.72
CA VAL A 26 -18.60 -6.73 -9.14
C VAL A 26 -19.05 -7.86 -10.07
N LYS A 27 -18.85 -9.11 -9.65
CA LYS A 27 -19.18 -10.33 -10.40
C LYS A 27 -19.80 -11.37 -9.47
N GLY A 28 -21.04 -11.12 -9.02
CA GLY A 28 -21.70 -11.88 -7.94
C GLY A 28 -21.12 -11.62 -6.54
N LYS A 29 -19.82 -11.34 -6.46
CA LYS A 29 -19.11 -10.78 -5.31
C LYS A 29 -18.60 -9.39 -5.63
N VAL A 30 -18.42 -8.57 -4.60
CA VAL A 30 -17.65 -7.33 -4.68
C VAL A 30 -16.19 -7.68 -4.42
N ALA A 31 -15.31 -7.34 -5.36
CA ALA A 31 -13.86 -7.45 -5.22
C ALA A 31 -13.27 -6.06 -4.93
N LEU A 32 -12.42 -5.97 -3.91
CA LEU A 32 -11.75 -4.74 -3.51
C LEU A 32 -10.23 -4.85 -3.72
N LEU A 33 -9.58 -3.69 -3.93
CA LEU A 33 -8.13 -3.55 -4.04
C LEU A 33 -7.65 -2.51 -3.04
N LEU A 34 -6.54 -2.80 -2.34
CA LEU A 34 -5.83 -1.83 -1.53
C LEU A 34 -4.87 -1.01 -2.41
N TYR A 35 -4.88 0.31 -2.22
CA TYR A 35 -4.09 1.25 -3.00
C TYR A 35 -3.53 2.38 -2.11
N LYS A 36 -2.58 3.16 -2.61
CA LYS A 36 -2.11 4.39 -1.96
C LYS A 36 -2.02 5.54 -2.96
N ASP A 37 -2.22 6.75 -2.46
CA ASP A 37 -1.98 7.96 -3.23
C ASP A 37 -0.48 8.29 -3.32
N ALA A 38 -0.06 9.04 -4.35
CA ALA A 38 1.34 9.42 -4.51
C ALA A 38 1.81 10.38 -3.39
N ARG A 39 0.90 11.16 -2.79
CA ARG A 39 1.20 12.04 -1.65
C ARG A 39 1.61 11.26 -0.41
N VAL A 40 1.10 10.03 -0.24
CA VAL A 40 1.53 9.15 0.86
C VAL A 40 3.01 8.81 0.73
N ASP A 41 3.49 8.54 -0.49
CA ASP A 41 4.91 8.28 -0.72
C ASP A 41 5.75 9.52 -0.44
N MET A 42 5.30 10.70 -0.91
CA MET A 42 5.99 11.98 -0.66
C MET A 42 6.11 12.26 0.84
N ASN A 43 5.03 12.09 1.59
CA ASN A 43 5.04 12.25 3.05
C ASN A 43 6.02 11.27 3.72
N ILE A 44 6.03 10.00 3.31
CA ILE A 44 6.94 9.01 3.88
C ILE A 44 8.41 9.33 3.53
N LEU A 45 8.68 9.85 2.33
CA LEU A 45 9.99 10.32 1.93
C LEU A 45 10.43 11.51 2.80
N ASP A 46 9.58 12.53 2.93
CA ASP A 46 9.83 13.71 3.77
C ASP A 46 10.08 13.33 5.24
N GLU A 47 9.27 12.45 5.80
CA GLU A 47 9.40 11.96 7.18
C GLU A 47 10.69 11.18 7.41
N THR A 48 11.17 10.43 6.42
CA THR A 48 12.30 9.50 6.59
C THR A 48 13.65 10.14 6.26
N VAL A 49 13.73 10.94 5.20
CA VAL A 49 14.99 11.51 4.70
C VAL A 49 14.98 13.04 4.63
N GLY A 50 13.86 13.69 4.96
CA GLY A 50 13.68 15.14 4.80
C GLY A 50 13.38 15.52 3.35
N ALA A 51 12.68 16.66 3.16
CA ALA A 51 12.30 17.13 1.82
C ALA A 51 13.48 17.36 0.87
N GLU A 52 14.65 17.75 1.40
CA GLU A 52 15.89 17.93 0.63
C GLU A 52 16.67 16.61 0.42
N GLY A 53 16.30 15.55 1.14
CA GLY A 53 16.98 14.25 1.12
C GLY A 53 16.49 13.30 0.02
N TRP A 54 15.47 13.70 -0.74
CA TRP A 54 14.98 12.96 -1.89
C TRP A 54 14.69 13.87 -3.08
N GLN A 55 14.68 13.29 -4.26
CA GLN A 55 14.27 13.96 -5.50
C GLN A 55 13.68 12.94 -6.47
N CYS A 56 12.99 13.41 -7.51
CA CYS A 56 12.55 12.56 -8.59
C CYS A 56 12.80 13.17 -9.96
N GLU A 57 12.97 12.31 -10.94
CA GLU A 57 13.08 12.69 -12.34
C GLU A 57 12.13 11.81 -13.17
N TYR A 58 11.58 12.41 -14.21
CA TYR A 58 10.75 11.73 -15.19
C TYR A 58 11.47 11.68 -16.53
N SER A 59 11.42 10.53 -17.17
CA SER A 59 11.96 10.32 -18.52
C SER A 59 10.97 9.50 -19.34
N GLU A 60 10.96 9.71 -20.65
CA GLU A 60 10.15 8.92 -21.55
C GLU A 60 11.04 8.09 -22.49
N HIS A 61 10.76 6.79 -22.57
CA HIS A 61 11.47 5.87 -23.44
C HIS A 61 10.46 5.05 -24.24
N LYS A 62 10.43 5.26 -25.56
CA LYS A 62 9.51 4.57 -26.49
C LYS A 62 8.02 4.73 -26.11
N GLY A 63 7.61 5.94 -25.71
CA GLY A 63 6.23 6.23 -25.30
C GLY A 63 5.86 5.73 -23.90
N ILE A 64 6.81 5.15 -23.15
CA ILE A 64 6.61 4.72 -21.77
C ILE A 64 7.23 5.76 -20.84
N LEU A 65 6.43 6.31 -19.93
CA LEU A 65 6.88 7.24 -18.91
C LEU A 65 7.50 6.46 -17.74
N PHE A 66 8.75 6.80 -17.41
CA PHE A 66 9.48 6.31 -16.26
C PHE A 66 9.59 7.41 -15.22
N CYS A 67 9.63 6.98 -13.96
CA CYS A 67 10.03 7.84 -12.87
C CYS A 67 11.18 7.16 -12.13
N ARG A 68 12.20 7.95 -11.78
CA ARG A 68 13.24 7.53 -10.84
C ARG A 68 13.20 8.40 -9.59
N ILE A 69 13.32 7.77 -8.43
CA ILE A 69 13.44 8.45 -7.13
C ILE A 69 14.87 8.28 -6.64
N GLY A 70 15.52 9.41 -6.38
CA GLY A 70 16.86 9.53 -5.83
C GLY A 70 16.79 9.80 -4.34
N ILE A 71 17.61 9.12 -3.54
CA ILE A 71 17.79 9.39 -2.12
C ILE A 71 19.24 9.79 -1.87
N LEU A 72 19.44 10.88 -1.13
CA LEU A 72 20.75 11.37 -0.77
C LEU A 72 21.38 10.48 0.32
N THR A 73 22.61 10.05 0.09
CA THR A 73 23.43 9.33 1.06
C THR A 73 24.76 10.06 1.25
N GLU A 74 25.57 9.61 2.21
CA GLU A 74 26.94 10.09 2.39
C GLU A 74 27.81 9.95 1.13
N ASN A 75 27.48 8.99 0.26
CA ASN A 75 28.19 8.73 -0.99
C ASN A 75 27.50 9.38 -2.22
N GLY A 76 26.54 10.28 -2.00
CA GLY A 76 25.74 10.91 -3.06
C GLY A 76 24.39 10.24 -3.31
N TRP A 77 23.80 10.53 -4.48
CA TRP A 77 22.45 10.10 -4.84
C TRP A 77 22.40 8.64 -5.30
N ILE A 78 21.55 7.84 -4.64
CA ILE A 78 21.19 6.50 -5.10
C ILE A 78 19.83 6.57 -5.77
N TRP A 79 19.70 6.03 -6.98
CA TRP A 79 18.49 6.10 -7.79
C TRP A 79 17.82 4.75 -7.95
N LYS A 80 16.47 4.73 -7.94
CA LYS A 80 15.67 3.57 -8.36
C LYS A 80 14.55 4.03 -9.28
N GLU A 81 14.35 3.28 -10.36
CA GLU A 81 13.44 3.62 -11.45
C GLU A 81 12.38 2.55 -11.66
N ASP A 82 11.18 2.96 -12.09
CA ASP A 82 10.15 2.07 -12.62
C ASP A 82 9.29 2.80 -13.67
N ALA A 83 8.63 2.03 -14.51
CA ALA A 83 7.72 2.53 -15.54
C ALA A 83 6.31 2.68 -14.96
N GLY A 84 5.59 3.73 -15.34
CA GLY A 84 4.15 3.80 -15.16
C GLY A 84 3.41 2.96 -16.20
N SER A 85 2.21 2.51 -15.86
CA SER A 85 1.27 1.92 -16.81
C SER A 85 0.26 2.98 -17.25
N GLU A 86 0.00 3.07 -18.56
CA GLU A 86 -1.07 3.92 -19.07
C GLU A 86 -2.43 3.53 -18.45
N SER A 87 -3.22 4.54 -18.06
CA SER A 87 -4.61 4.38 -17.64
C SER A 87 -5.57 5.13 -18.57
N ASN A 88 -6.73 4.54 -18.86
CA ASN A 88 -7.74 5.07 -19.79
C ASN A 88 -8.45 6.39 -19.37
N MET A 89 -8.11 6.99 -18.23
CA MET A 89 -8.65 8.26 -17.74
C MET A 89 -7.47 9.22 -17.46
N ASP A 90 -7.44 10.37 -18.14
CA ASP A 90 -6.36 11.37 -18.11
C ASP A 90 -4.95 10.73 -18.16
N ALA A 91 -4.66 10.10 -19.30
CA ALA A 91 -3.52 9.23 -19.52
C ALA A 91 -2.19 9.79 -18.99
N GLU A 92 -1.92 11.09 -19.17
CA GLU A 92 -0.66 11.70 -18.74
C GLU A 92 -0.52 11.84 -17.21
N LYS A 93 -1.57 12.32 -16.53
CA LYS A 93 -1.52 12.56 -15.06
C LYS A 93 -1.59 11.26 -14.27
N GLY A 94 -2.36 10.29 -14.78
CA GLY A 94 -2.44 8.95 -14.21
C GLY A 94 -1.10 8.20 -14.32
N ASN A 95 -0.46 8.27 -15.49
CA ASN A 95 0.79 7.57 -15.77
C ASN A 95 1.96 8.12 -14.92
N ALA A 96 2.10 9.44 -14.79
CA ALA A 96 3.15 10.03 -13.94
C ALA A 96 3.03 9.61 -12.47
N SER A 97 1.81 9.63 -11.93
CA SER A 97 1.55 9.21 -10.55
C SER A 97 1.82 7.71 -10.35
N ASP A 98 1.46 6.87 -11.33
CA ASP A 98 1.74 5.43 -11.27
C ASP A 98 3.26 5.15 -11.33
N ALA A 99 3.98 5.78 -12.27
CA ALA A 99 5.43 5.68 -12.38
C ALA A 99 6.12 6.04 -11.06
N PHE A 100 5.74 7.18 -10.46
CA PHE A 100 6.26 7.61 -9.16
C PHE A 100 6.01 6.59 -8.05
N LYS A 101 4.76 6.11 -7.91
CA LYS A 101 4.40 5.12 -6.90
C LYS A 101 5.15 3.80 -7.08
N ARG A 102 5.44 3.43 -8.33
CA ARG A 102 6.21 2.23 -8.66
C ARG A 102 7.70 2.39 -8.37
N ALA A 103 8.28 3.55 -8.64
CA ALA A 103 9.62 3.90 -8.18
C ALA A 103 9.70 3.88 -6.63
N ALA A 104 8.68 4.39 -5.94
CA ALA A 104 8.59 4.34 -4.47
C ALA A 104 8.51 2.90 -3.94
N PHE A 105 7.81 1.98 -4.64
CA PHE A 105 7.82 0.56 -4.28
C PHE A 105 9.24 -0.02 -4.33
N ARG A 106 10.11 0.41 -5.26
CA ARG A 106 11.53 -0.02 -5.33
C ARG A 106 12.32 0.37 -4.07
N TRP A 107 11.89 1.41 -3.36
CA TRP A 107 12.40 1.83 -2.05
C TRP A 107 11.75 1.13 -0.84
N ASN A 108 10.84 0.18 -1.07
CA ASN A 108 10.01 -0.52 -0.07
C ASN A 108 8.85 0.29 0.52
N ILE A 109 8.57 1.50 0.00
CA ILE A 109 7.41 2.28 0.44
C ILE A 109 6.14 1.63 -0.09
N GLY A 110 5.25 1.19 0.81
CA GLY A 110 3.98 0.55 0.45
C GLY A 110 4.09 -0.83 -0.23
N ARG A 111 5.27 -1.44 -0.31
CA ARG A 111 5.46 -2.72 -1.02
C ARG A 111 4.62 -3.87 -0.42
N ALA A 112 4.34 -3.81 0.87
CA ALA A 112 3.48 -4.79 1.54
C ALA A 112 2.06 -4.88 0.95
N LEU A 113 1.58 -3.84 0.24
CA LEU A 113 0.28 -3.91 -0.45
C LEU A 113 0.21 -5.05 -1.49
N TYR A 114 1.35 -5.46 -2.09
CA TYR A 114 1.40 -6.60 -3.01
C TYR A 114 1.15 -7.96 -2.33
N SER A 115 1.22 -8.01 -1.00
CA SER A 115 0.86 -9.20 -0.22
C SER A 115 -0.60 -9.20 0.25
N SER A 116 -1.40 -8.22 -0.19
CA SER A 116 -2.81 -8.13 0.17
C SER A 116 -3.52 -9.45 -0.14
N PRO A 117 -4.36 -9.97 0.78
CA PRO A 117 -5.23 -11.09 0.47
C PRO A 117 -6.20 -10.69 -0.64
N LYS A 118 -6.82 -11.69 -1.28
CA LYS A 118 -7.92 -11.47 -2.21
C LYS A 118 -9.14 -11.01 -1.43
N ILE A 119 -9.50 -9.72 -1.53
CA ILE A 119 -10.62 -9.12 -0.80
C ILE A 119 -11.89 -9.28 -1.64
N GLU A 120 -12.65 -10.34 -1.38
CA GLU A 120 -13.93 -10.60 -2.06
C GLU A 120 -15.01 -11.02 -1.08
N PHE A 121 -16.20 -10.44 -1.20
CA PHE A 121 -17.34 -10.76 -0.34
C PHE A 121 -18.66 -10.67 -1.10
N PHE A 122 -19.68 -11.36 -0.61
CA PHE A 122 -21.03 -11.23 -1.15
C PHE A 122 -21.65 -9.91 -0.65
N PRO A 123 -22.42 -9.17 -1.48
CA PRO A 123 -23.06 -7.91 -1.06
C PRO A 123 -24.04 -8.06 0.11
N THR A 124 -24.45 -9.28 0.43
CA THR A 124 -25.32 -9.62 1.55
C THR A 124 -24.66 -10.71 2.40
N SER A 125 -24.89 -10.69 3.71
CA SER A 125 -24.47 -11.73 4.64
C SER A 125 -25.01 -13.11 4.26
N TYR A 126 -24.36 -14.16 4.78
CA TYR A 126 -24.73 -15.55 4.50
C TYR A 126 -26.18 -15.88 4.90
N ASP A 127 -26.65 -15.34 6.03
CA ASP A 127 -28.03 -15.47 6.49
C ASP A 127 -29.04 -14.61 5.72
N LYS A 128 -28.55 -13.81 4.75
CA LYS A 128 -29.31 -12.90 3.88
C LYS A 128 -30.05 -11.78 4.62
N LYS A 129 -29.71 -11.49 5.88
CA LYS A 129 -30.38 -10.47 6.69
C LYS A 129 -29.69 -9.11 6.67
N THR A 130 -28.40 -9.07 6.33
CA THR A 130 -27.60 -7.85 6.42
C THR A 130 -27.00 -7.51 5.07
N THR A 131 -27.29 -6.30 4.60
CA THR A 131 -26.61 -5.70 3.45
C THR A 131 -25.20 -5.29 3.86
N LEU A 132 -24.19 -5.89 3.22
CA LEU A 132 -22.78 -5.59 3.41
C LEU A 132 -22.29 -4.53 2.43
N ALA A 133 -22.84 -4.51 1.20
CA ALA A 133 -22.59 -3.47 0.22
C ALA A 133 -23.81 -3.25 -0.69
N ASN A 134 -24.05 -1.99 -1.04
CA ASN A 134 -25.08 -1.61 -2.00
C ASN A 134 -24.55 -1.88 -3.42
N VAL A 135 -25.21 -2.81 -4.11
CA VAL A 135 -24.89 -3.18 -5.48
C VAL A 135 -26.13 -3.05 -6.34
N GLU A 136 -26.02 -2.26 -7.41
CA GLU A 136 -27.08 -2.04 -8.39
C GLU A 136 -26.50 -2.15 -9.80
N ASN A 137 -27.18 -2.84 -10.71
CA ASN A 137 -26.77 -2.99 -12.11
C ASN A 137 -25.30 -3.43 -12.30
N GLY A 138 -24.82 -4.32 -11.43
CA GLY A 138 -23.44 -4.82 -11.47
C GLY A 138 -22.38 -3.79 -11.07
N LYS A 139 -22.76 -2.73 -10.36
CA LYS A 139 -21.85 -1.70 -9.82
C LYS A 139 -22.06 -1.55 -8.32
N CYS A 140 -20.97 -1.27 -7.61
CA CYS A 140 -20.99 -0.91 -6.19
C CYS A 140 -20.62 0.56 -6.07
N TYR A 141 -21.46 1.34 -5.38
CA TYR A 141 -21.29 2.78 -5.20
C TYR A 141 -20.81 3.15 -3.79
N ASP A 142 -20.67 2.16 -2.91
CA ASP A 142 -20.19 2.38 -1.55
C ASP A 142 -18.68 2.63 -1.53
N ASN A 143 -18.27 3.37 -0.51
CA ASN A 143 -16.87 3.55 -0.15
C ASN A 143 -16.45 2.58 0.96
N PHE A 144 -15.17 2.26 1.00
CA PHE A 144 -14.60 1.31 1.93
C PHE A 144 -13.32 1.88 2.53
N TYR A 145 -13.00 1.47 3.75
CA TYR A 145 -11.77 1.87 4.43
C TYR A 145 -11.16 0.71 5.22
N VAL A 146 -9.85 0.78 5.43
CA VAL A 146 -9.13 -0.15 6.30
C VAL A 146 -9.42 0.22 7.75
N GLU A 147 -10.06 -0.69 8.49
CA GLU A 147 -10.30 -0.52 9.92
C GLU A 147 -9.05 -0.88 10.72
N LYS A 148 -8.43 -2.00 10.36
CA LYS A 148 -7.22 -2.53 11.02
C LYS A 148 -6.33 -3.20 9.99
N ILE A 149 -5.03 -3.01 10.15
CA ILE A 149 -4.00 -3.68 9.37
C ILE A 149 -2.83 -4.03 10.28
N VAL A 150 -2.25 -5.20 10.08
CA VAL A 150 -1.05 -5.65 10.78
C VAL A 150 -0.08 -6.19 9.75
N TYR A 151 1.19 -5.79 9.88
CA TYR A 151 2.29 -6.26 9.04
C TYR A 151 3.13 -7.29 9.79
N SER A 152 3.85 -8.14 9.05
CA SER A 152 4.87 -9.03 9.60
C SER A 152 5.95 -8.26 10.35
N ALA A 153 6.71 -8.94 11.21
CA ALA A 153 7.78 -8.33 12.01
C ALA A 153 8.87 -7.67 11.14
N ASP A 154 9.09 -8.18 9.92
CA ASP A 154 9.99 -7.57 8.93
C ASP A 154 9.34 -6.46 8.09
N GLY A 155 8.04 -6.20 8.28
CA GLY A 155 7.25 -5.19 7.58
C GLY A 155 6.92 -5.54 6.12
N LYS A 156 7.28 -6.72 5.62
CA LYS A 156 7.19 -7.01 4.17
C LYS A 156 5.82 -7.47 3.71
N ARG A 157 4.97 -7.98 4.59
CA ARG A 157 3.65 -8.52 4.23
C ARG A 157 2.56 -8.17 5.22
N ILE A 158 1.31 -8.18 4.74
CA ILE A 158 0.10 -8.04 5.53
C ILE A 158 -0.23 -9.40 6.16
N ILE A 159 -0.38 -9.42 7.48
CA ILE A 159 -0.68 -10.64 8.24
C ILE A 159 -2.06 -10.60 8.91
N ALA A 160 -2.66 -9.42 9.04
CA ALA A 160 -4.07 -9.29 9.38
C ALA A 160 -4.66 -8.04 8.72
N LEU A 161 -5.92 -8.13 8.30
CA LEU A 161 -6.63 -7.04 7.64
C LEU A 161 -8.12 -7.08 8.01
N SER A 162 -8.69 -5.91 8.26
CA SER A 162 -10.13 -5.70 8.43
C SER A 162 -10.58 -4.52 7.57
N VAL A 163 -11.64 -4.70 6.79
CA VAL A 163 -12.20 -3.67 5.90
C VAL A 163 -13.65 -3.41 6.26
N MET A 164 -14.02 -2.13 6.32
CA MET A 164 -15.35 -1.65 6.65
C MET A 164 -15.96 -0.94 5.44
N ASN A 165 -17.28 -1.03 5.32
CA ASN A 165 -18.07 -0.22 4.41
C ASN A 165 -18.53 1.06 5.13
N GLU A 166 -18.35 2.21 4.48
CA GLU A 166 -18.72 3.51 5.04
C GLU A 166 -20.23 3.73 5.12
N THR A 167 -20.99 3.25 4.13
CA THR A 167 -22.44 3.45 4.04
C THR A 167 -23.17 2.53 5.01
N THR A 168 -22.90 1.23 4.94
CA THR A 168 -23.63 0.22 5.73
C THR A 168 -23.11 0.09 7.16
N LYS A 169 -21.93 0.68 7.44
CA LYS A 169 -21.17 0.54 8.69
C LYS A 169 -20.85 -0.92 9.04
N GLN A 170 -20.90 -1.80 8.06
CA GLN A 170 -20.61 -3.23 8.25
C GLN A 170 -19.14 -3.53 7.96
N ARG A 171 -18.61 -4.51 8.70
CA ARG A 171 -17.35 -5.15 8.35
C ARG A 171 -17.58 -6.11 7.20
N VAL A 172 -16.93 -5.86 6.08
CA VAL A 172 -17.14 -6.63 4.85
C VAL A 172 -16.08 -7.70 4.61
N PHE A 173 -14.93 -7.57 5.27
CA PHE A 173 -13.83 -8.51 5.10
C PHE A 173 -12.96 -8.58 6.35
N THR A 174 -12.50 -9.79 6.67
CA THR A 174 -11.44 -10.05 7.66
C THR A 174 -10.47 -11.06 7.11
N TYR A 175 -9.19 -10.87 7.45
CA TYR A 175 -8.12 -11.79 7.10
C TYR A 175 -7.14 -11.87 8.26
N MET A 176 -6.64 -13.09 8.48
CA MET A 176 -5.58 -13.40 9.42
C MET A 176 -4.71 -14.50 8.81
N ALA A 177 -3.41 -14.25 8.69
CA ALA A 177 -2.46 -15.22 8.14
C ALA A 177 -2.30 -16.42 9.09
N ALA A 178 -1.97 -17.59 8.53
CA ALA A 178 -1.79 -18.81 9.31
C ALA A 178 -0.71 -18.70 10.40
N ASP A 179 0.31 -17.87 10.16
CA ASP A 179 1.42 -17.62 11.07
C ASP A 179 1.28 -16.32 11.88
N TYR A 180 0.06 -15.75 11.94
CA TYR A 180 -0.22 -14.50 12.64
C TYR A 180 0.30 -14.49 14.08
N GLU A 181 0.02 -15.55 14.87
CA GLU A 181 0.46 -15.62 16.27
C GLU A 181 1.98 -15.66 16.41
N ALA A 182 2.68 -16.34 15.49
CA ALA A 182 4.13 -16.38 15.48
C ALA A 182 4.75 -15.01 15.15
N GLU A 183 4.18 -14.28 14.19
CA GLU A 183 4.60 -12.92 13.86
C GLU A 183 4.26 -11.91 14.96
N LYS A 184 3.07 -12.04 15.56
CA LYS A 184 2.66 -11.20 16.69
C LYS A 184 3.59 -11.37 17.89
N ALA A 185 4.01 -12.59 18.21
CA ALA A 185 5.00 -12.84 19.25
C ALA A 185 6.34 -12.15 18.98
N LYS A 186 6.80 -12.11 17.72
CA LYS A 186 8.02 -11.38 17.32
C LYS A 186 7.85 -9.86 17.49
N LEU A 187 6.70 -9.32 17.07
CA LEU A 187 6.37 -7.90 17.22
C LEU A 187 6.33 -7.48 18.69
N ASP A 188 5.64 -8.27 19.54
CA ASP A 188 5.53 -8.00 20.98
C ASP A 188 6.89 -8.06 21.68
N LYS A 189 7.77 -8.98 21.25
CA LYS A 189 9.15 -9.05 21.74
C LYS A 189 9.95 -7.80 21.36
N ALA A 190 9.93 -7.41 20.09
CA ALA A 190 10.63 -6.23 19.60
C ALA A 190 10.13 -4.94 20.28
N ALA A 191 8.82 -4.81 20.51
CA ALA A 191 8.23 -3.66 21.20
C ALA A 191 8.62 -3.57 22.67
N LYS A 192 8.86 -4.71 23.34
CA LYS A 192 9.38 -4.75 24.71
C LYS A 192 10.86 -4.38 24.78
N GLU A 193 11.64 -4.80 23.78
CA GLU A 193 13.07 -4.47 23.68
C GLU A 193 13.30 -2.99 23.39
N ALA A 194 12.49 -2.35 22.54
CA ALA A 194 12.58 -0.92 22.23
C ALA A 194 12.17 0.02 23.38
N LYS A 195 11.54 -0.52 24.44
CA LYS A 195 11.14 0.24 25.64
C LYS A 195 12.11 0.10 26.82
N LYS A 196 13.14 -0.75 26.68
CA LYS A 196 14.22 -0.89 27.64
C LYS A 196 15.37 0.02 27.26
#